data_AF-A0A821EFF6-F1
#
_entry.id   AF-A0A821EFF6-F1
#
_cell.length_a   1.000
_cell.length_b   1.000
_cell.length_c   1.000
_cell.angle_alpha   90.00
_cell.angle_beta   90.00
_cell.angle_gamma   90.00
#
_symmetry.space_group_name_H-M   'P 1'
#
loop_
_entity.id
_entity.type
_entity.pdbx_description
1 polymer ?
#
loop_
_entity_poly.entity_id
_entity_poly.type
_entity_poly.pdbx_seq_one_letter_code
_entity_poly.pdbx_strand_id
1 'polypeptide(L)'
;ILFSAPCVALSYFGVWCLPNISGGGKLAYYLLVHSLLWTFMTASRIPHTALTVYLTLNQHERDQLTKYRTLFEAAGLLLSIVFQSGIVAIFGVTKVLPSCDGSATNTSEWYNSSIVENSTMKVNLSLPNVAGAYMTSAGIVSLLCILSSVFPFFSVREVVDVIPTNETSFTKGFKMIIRYKPFLILTAATVASVLATQVCIKIFILYCADKNLVYSLYIVNSECP
;
A
#
# COMPACT_ATOMS: atom_id res chain seq x y z
N ILE A 1 -20.60 2.30 -4.21
CA ILE A 1 -19.75 1.21 -3.67
C ILE A 1 -19.70 0.03 -4.65
N LEU A 2 -20.84 -0.48 -5.11
CA LEU A 2 -20.90 -1.64 -6.02
C LEU A 2 -20.11 -1.44 -7.33
N PHE A 3 -20.20 -0.26 -7.95
CA PHE A 3 -19.45 0.05 -9.18
C PHE A 3 -17.97 0.39 -8.92
N SER A 4 -17.66 1.00 -7.78
CA SER A 4 -16.28 1.44 -7.49
C SER A 4 -15.37 0.30 -7.03
N ALA A 5 -15.90 -0.72 -6.37
CA ALA A 5 -15.15 -1.89 -5.92
C ALA A 5 -14.43 -2.68 -7.03
N PRO A 6 -15.08 -3.08 -8.15
CA PRO A 6 -14.37 -3.73 -9.25
C PRO A 6 -13.36 -2.79 -9.92
N CYS A 7 -13.62 -1.49 -9.99
CA CYS A 7 -12.65 -0.51 -10.48
C CYS A 7 -11.40 -0.42 -9.58
N VAL A 8 -11.57 -0.48 -8.25
CA VAL A 8 -10.47 -0.55 -7.29
C VAL A 8 -9.68 -1.85 -7.46
N ALA A 9 -10.35 -3.00 -7.56
CA ALA A 9 -9.70 -4.30 -7.73
C ALA A 9 -8.88 -4.36 -9.03
N LEU A 10 -9.44 -3.91 -10.15
CA LEU A 10 -8.75 -3.84 -11.44
C LEU A 10 -7.53 -2.92 -11.40
N SER A 11 -7.68 -1.74 -10.79
CA SER A 11 -6.58 -0.78 -10.66
C SER A 11 -5.48 -1.33 -9.74
N TYR A 12 -5.85 -1.98 -8.64
CA TYR A 12 -4.90 -2.59 -7.71
C TYR A 12 -4.12 -3.73 -8.36
N PHE A 13 -4.79 -4.62 -9.09
CA PHE A 13 -4.12 -5.67 -9.85
C PHE A 13 -3.15 -5.08 -10.89
N GLY A 14 -3.56 -4.00 -11.58
CA GLY A 14 -2.73 -3.29 -12.56
C GLY A 14 -1.44 -2.69 -11.99
N VAL A 15 -1.39 -2.33 -10.70
CA VAL A 15 -0.15 -1.87 -10.02
C VAL A 15 0.91 -2.97 -9.99
N TRP A 16 0.48 -4.23 -9.89
CA TRP A 16 1.38 -5.38 -9.76
C TRP A 16 1.67 -6.06 -11.11
N CYS A 17 0.98 -5.69 -12.18
CA CYS A 17 1.36 -6.08 -13.54
C CYS A 17 2.68 -5.40 -13.93
N LEU A 18 3.63 -6.17 -14.47
CA LEU A 18 4.89 -5.65 -15.00
C LEU A 18 4.77 -5.45 -16.52
N PRO A 19 4.50 -4.23 -17.02
CA PRO A 19 4.58 -3.98 -18.45
C PRO A 19 6.04 -3.96 -18.91
N ASN A 20 6.34 -4.68 -19.99
CA ASN A 20 7.64 -4.66 -20.67
C ASN A 20 7.75 -3.40 -21.57
N ILE A 21 7.80 -2.22 -20.96
CA ILE A 21 7.92 -0.93 -21.63
C ILE A 21 9.21 -0.21 -21.24
N SER A 22 9.66 0.73 -22.08
CA SER A 22 10.83 1.60 -21.84
C SER A 22 10.76 2.25 -20.44
N GLY A 23 11.92 2.51 -19.82
CA GLY A 23 12.04 2.99 -18.44
C GLY A 23 11.20 4.24 -18.13
N GLY A 24 11.14 5.20 -19.06
CA GLY A 24 10.30 6.39 -18.93
C GLY A 24 8.78 6.10 -19.00
N GLY A 25 8.37 5.16 -19.86
CA GLY A 25 6.98 4.72 -19.96
C GLY A 25 6.52 3.91 -18.74
N LYS A 26 7.44 3.14 -18.14
CA LYS A 26 7.18 2.36 -16.93
C LYS A 26 6.84 3.25 -15.73
N LEU A 27 7.57 4.36 -15.55
CA LEU A 27 7.25 5.34 -14.52
C LEU A 27 5.87 5.97 -14.75
N ALA A 28 5.57 6.41 -15.98
CA ALA A 28 4.28 7.00 -16.32
C ALA A 28 3.12 6.03 -16.07
N TYR A 29 3.28 4.75 -16.43
CA TYR A 29 2.29 3.71 -16.16
C TYR A 29 2.00 3.55 -14.65
N TYR A 30 3.04 3.39 -13.82
CA TYR A 30 2.82 3.22 -12.38
C TYR A 30 2.19 4.46 -11.74
N LEU A 31 2.59 5.66 -12.16
CA LEU A 31 1.98 6.90 -11.65
C LEU A 31 0.49 6.97 -12.02
N LEU A 32 0.14 6.67 -13.27
CA LEU A 32 -1.26 6.70 -13.71
C LEU A 32 -2.10 5.67 -12.97
N VAL A 33 -1.68 4.40 -12.95
CA VAL A 33 -2.46 3.33 -12.30
C VAL A 33 -2.57 3.56 -10.78
N HIS A 34 -1.50 4.03 -10.15
CA HIS A 34 -1.52 4.36 -8.72
C HIS A 34 -2.46 5.55 -8.43
N SER A 35 -2.43 6.59 -9.25
CA SER A 35 -3.32 7.75 -9.09
C SER A 35 -4.80 7.37 -9.24
N LEU A 36 -5.11 6.51 -10.21
CA LEU A 36 -6.45 5.96 -10.41
C LEU A 36 -6.92 5.16 -9.20
N LEU A 37 -6.05 4.28 -8.67
CA LEU A 37 -6.35 3.49 -7.47
C LEU A 37 -6.73 4.39 -6.28
N TRP A 38 -5.91 5.41 -5.97
CA TRP A 38 -6.22 6.35 -4.89
C TRP A 38 -7.48 7.16 -5.13
N THR A 39 -7.77 7.49 -6.38
CA THR A 39 -8.99 8.21 -6.77
C THR A 39 -10.23 7.36 -6.49
N PHE A 40 -10.26 6.11 -6.93
CA PHE A 40 -11.40 5.21 -6.70
C PHE A 40 -11.59 4.88 -5.21
N MET A 41 -10.48 4.73 -4.47
CA MET A 41 -10.51 4.57 -3.02
C MET A 41 -11.16 5.79 -2.34
N THR A 42 -10.70 7.00 -2.68
CA THR A 42 -11.26 8.25 -2.14
C THR A 42 -12.74 8.42 -2.52
N ALA A 43 -13.11 8.14 -3.77
CA ALA A 43 -14.48 8.22 -4.26
C ALA A 43 -15.45 7.31 -3.50
N SER A 44 -14.97 6.20 -2.93
CA SER A 44 -15.77 5.30 -2.10
C SER A 44 -15.77 5.69 -0.62
N ARG A 45 -14.67 6.28 -0.14
CA ARG A 45 -14.51 6.70 1.26
C ARG A 45 -15.35 7.93 1.61
N ILE A 46 -15.43 8.91 0.71
CA ILE A 46 -16.22 10.14 0.91
C ILE A 46 -17.71 9.85 1.19
N PRO A 47 -18.44 9.08 0.36
CA PRO A 47 -19.85 8.79 0.63
C PRO A 47 -20.03 7.94 1.90
N HIS A 48 -19.08 7.05 2.22
CA HIS A 48 -19.12 6.26 3.45
C HIS A 48 -19.01 7.13 4.71
N THR A 49 -18.07 8.08 4.74
CA THR A 49 -17.94 9.01 5.86
C THR A 49 -19.10 9.99 5.93
N ALA A 50 -19.64 10.41 4.78
CA ALA A 50 -20.84 11.25 4.73
C ALA A 50 -22.07 10.51 5.27
N LEU A 51 -22.29 9.24 4.92
CA LEU A 51 -23.42 8.45 5.42
C LEU A 51 -23.41 8.31 6.95
N THR A 52 -22.22 8.24 7.55
CA THR A 52 -22.06 8.12 9.01
C THR A 52 -22.73 9.28 9.76
N VAL A 53 -22.78 10.47 9.17
CA VAL A 53 -23.42 11.67 9.73
C VAL A 53 -24.94 11.56 9.79
N TYR A 54 -25.54 10.75 8.91
CA TYR A 54 -26.99 10.59 8.81
C TYR A 54 -27.55 9.46 9.68
N LEU A 55 -26.70 8.63 10.29
CA LEU A 55 -27.13 7.45 11.07
C LEU A 55 -27.79 7.79 12.41
N THR A 56 -27.49 8.94 13.01
CA THR A 56 -28.14 9.40 14.25
C THR A 56 -28.15 10.93 14.29
N LEU A 57 -29.19 11.51 14.88
CA LEU A 57 -29.32 12.97 15.08
C LEU A 57 -28.60 13.46 16.34
N ASN A 58 -28.27 12.56 17.27
CA ASN A 58 -27.63 12.89 18.54
C ASN A 58 -26.10 12.99 18.39
N GLN A 59 -25.51 14.15 18.74
CA GLN A 59 -24.08 14.40 18.57
C GLN A 59 -23.20 13.43 19.39
N HIS A 60 -23.62 13.02 20.59
CA HIS A 60 -22.85 12.10 21.42
C HIS A 60 -22.73 10.71 20.77
N GLU A 61 -23.84 10.19 20.25
CA GLU A 61 -23.88 8.90 19.57
C GLU A 61 -23.09 8.94 18.26
N ARG A 62 -23.11 10.06 17.53
CA ARG A 62 -22.32 10.25 16.30
C ARG A 62 -20.81 10.20 16.55
N ASP A 63 -20.36 10.83 17.63
CA ASP A 63 -18.95 10.80 18.02
C ASP A 63 -18.53 9.39 18.42
N GLN A 64 -19.39 8.65 19.13
CA GLN A 64 -19.16 7.23 19.44
C GLN A 64 -19.10 6.36 18.17
N LEU A 65 -20.05 6.53 17.26
CA LEU A 65 -20.10 5.79 15.99
C LEU A 65 -18.86 6.04 15.13
N THR A 66 -18.42 7.29 15.07
CA THR A 66 -17.20 7.68 14.34
C THR A 66 -15.95 7.05 14.97
N LYS A 67 -15.88 7.00 16.31
CA LYS A 67 -14.79 6.32 17.03
C LYS A 67 -14.75 4.83 16.69
N TYR A 68 -15.87 4.13 16.82
CA TYR A 68 -15.95 2.69 16.49
C TYR A 68 -15.58 2.41 15.04
N ARG A 69 -16.11 3.19 14.08
CA ARG A 69 -15.76 3.07 12.66
C ARG A 69 -14.25 3.20 12.43
N THR A 70 -13.63 4.22 13.03
CA THR A 70 -12.19 4.47 12.89
C THR A 70 -11.36 3.35 13.54
N LEU A 71 -11.82 2.81 14.68
CA LEU A 71 -11.17 1.67 15.34
C LEU A 71 -11.19 0.40 14.47
N PHE A 72 -12.33 0.08 13.85
CA PHE A 72 -12.43 -1.06 12.93
C PHE A 72 -11.59 -0.86 11.67
N GLU A 73 -11.52 0.36 11.13
CA GLU A 73 -10.62 0.70 10.03
C GLU A 73 -9.15 0.48 10.42
N ALA A 74 -8.74 0.90 11.63
CA ALA A 74 -7.38 0.70 12.13
C ALA A 74 -7.05 -0.79 12.35
N ALA A 75 -7.97 -1.57 12.93
CA ALA A 75 -7.79 -3.01 13.11
C ALA A 75 -7.65 -3.74 11.77
N GLY A 76 -8.47 -3.37 10.77
CA GLY A 76 -8.38 -3.92 9.41
C GLY A 76 -7.04 -3.60 8.73
N LEU A 77 -6.51 -2.39 8.91
CA LEU A 77 -5.19 -2.02 8.39
C LEU A 77 -4.08 -2.87 9.02
N LEU A 78 -4.09 -3.08 10.33
CA LEU A 78 -3.10 -3.93 11.01
C LEU A 78 -3.16 -5.37 10.51
N LEU A 79 -4.35 -5.94 10.40
CA LEU A 79 -4.54 -7.29 9.87
C LEU A 79 -4.07 -7.40 8.41
N SER A 80 -4.31 -6.35 7.60
CA SER A 80 -3.89 -6.33 6.19
C SER A 80 -2.37 -6.40 6.02
N ILE A 81 -1.61 -5.75 6.92
CA ILE A 81 -0.14 -5.77 6.87
C ILE A 81 0.37 -7.19 7.14
N VAL A 82 -0.17 -7.86 8.16
CA VAL A 82 0.19 -9.24 8.50
C VAL A 82 -0.21 -10.19 7.37
N PHE A 83 -1.41 -10.03 6.82
CA PHE A 83 -1.91 -10.86 5.73
C PHE A 83 -1.05 -10.73 4.47
N GLN A 84 -0.77 -9.50 4.03
CA GLN A 84 0.02 -9.23 2.82
C GLN A 84 1.47 -9.68 2.98
N SER A 85 2.10 -9.41 4.14
CA SER A 85 3.48 -9.84 4.41
C SER A 85 3.62 -11.35 4.52
N GLY A 86 2.65 -12.04 5.14
CA GLY A 86 2.64 -13.50 5.24
C GLY A 86 2.52 -14.18 3.88
N ILE A 87 1.66 -13.68 2.98
CA ILE A 87 1.52 -14.23 1.63
C ILE A 87 2.84 -14.09 0.86
N VAL A 88 3.46 -12.91 0.87
CA VAL A 88 4.73 -12.68 0.18
C VAL A 88 5.86 -13.54 0.77
N ALA A 89 5.85 -13.80 2.08
CA ALA A 89 6.81 -14.72 2.69
C ALA A 89 6.62 -16.18 2.24
N ILE A 90 5.38 -16.64 2.04
CA ILE A 90 5.12 -18.01 1.59
C ILE A 90 5.50 -18.21 0.11
N PHE A 91 5.15 -17.25 -0.75
CA PHE A 91 5.36 -17.37 -2.21
C PHE A 91 6.69 -16.78 -2.68
N GLY A 92 7.28 -15.86 -1.93
CA GLY A 92 8.49 -15.10 -2.31
C GLY A 92 9.80 -15.66 -1.75
N VAL A 93 9.77 -16.68 -0.89
CA VAL A 93 10.99 -17.32 -0.40
C VAL A 93 11.59 -18.18 -1.51
N THR A 94 12.59 -17.63 -2.18
CA THR A 94 13.70 -18.45 -2.66
C THR A 94 14.47 -18.83 -1.41
N LYS A 95 14.52 -20.12 -1.05
CA LYS A 95 15.41 -20.57 0.02
C LYS A 95 16.80 -20.04 -0.32
N VAL A 96 17.34 -19.15 0.50
CA VAL A 96 18.77 -18.81 0.45
C VAL A 96 19.47 -20.08 0.91
N LEU A 97 19.70 -21.00 -0.03
CA LEU A 97 20.70 -22.01 0.17
C LEU A 97 22.03 -21.28 0.02
N PRO A 98 22.90 -21.28 1.03
CA PRO A 98 24.27 -20.86 0.82
C PRO A 98 24.85 -21.77 -0.27
N SER A 99 24.99 -21.26 -1.49
CA SER A 99 25.84 -21.89 -2.49
C SER A 99 27.22 -21.28 -2.32
N CYS A 100 28.04 -21.95 -1.51
CA CYS A 100 29.48 -21.79 -1.59
C CYS A 100 29.89 -22.43 -2.91
N ASP A 101 30.03 -21.64 -3.98
CA ASP A 101 30.60 -22.15 -5.22
C ASP A 101 32.11 -22.30 -5.04
N GLY A 102 32.50 -23.43 -4.45
CA GLY A 102 33.87 -23.89 -4.41
C GLY A 102 34.26 -24.41 -5.79
N SER A 103 34.59 -23.52 -6.73
CA SER A 103 35.28 -23.92 -7.96
C SER A 103 36.76 -24.10 -7.65
N ALA A 104 37.09 -25.26 -7.07
CA ALA A 104 38.44 -25.79 -7.05
C ALA A 104 38.85 -26.10 -8.49
N THR A 105 39.56 -25.19 -9.14
CA THR A 105 40.40 -25.53 -10.29
C THR A 105 41.85 -25.37 -9.90
N ASN A 106 42.46 -26.51 -9.64
CA ASN A 106 43.89 -26.66 -9.44
C ASN A 106 44.62 -26.17 -10.71
N THR A 107 45.29 -25.03 -10.63
CA THR A 107 46.48 -24.77 -11.44
C THR A 107 47.43 -23.90 -10.63
N SER A 108 48.56 -24.49 -10.26
CA SER A 108 49.75 -23.81 -9.75
C SER A 108 50.22 -22.75 -10.76
N GLU A 109 50.29 -21.48 -10.37
CA GLU A 109 51.22 -20.51 -10.94
C GLU A 109 51.27 -19.19 -10.17
N TRP A 110 52.47 -18.61 -10.14
CA TRP A 110 53.01 -17.60 -9.24
C TRP A 110 52.87 -16.22 -9.89
N TYR A 111 51.92 -15.35 -9.49
CA TYR A 111 51.89 -13.95 -9.91
C TYR A 111 51.00 -13.02 -9.07
N ASN A 112 51.63 -12.04 -8.40
CA ASN A 112 51.19 -10.71 -7.96
C ASN A 112 49.69 -10.46 -7.66
N SER A 113 49.38 -10.36 -6.36
CA SER A 113 48.14 -9.77 -5.86
C SER A 113 48.12 -8.26 -6.14
N SER A 114 47.51 -7.89 -7.26
CA SER A 114 46.84 -6.59 -7.35
C SER A 114 45.49 -6.75 -6.65
N ILE A 115 45.14 -5.79 -5.81
CA ILE A 115 43.87 -5.71 -5.10
C ILE A 115 42.72 -5.86 -6.10
N VAL A 116 42.08 -7.04 -6.14
CA VAL A 116 40.86 -7.26 -6.94
C VAL A 116 39.69 -6.81 -6.09
N GLU A 117 39.39 -5.51 -6.17
CA GLU A 117 38.05 -4.98 -5.93
C GLU A 117 37.11 -5.51 -7.02
N ASN A 118 36.53 -6.71 -6.87
CA ASN A 118 35.27 -7.06 -7.56
C ASN A 118 34.68 -8.39 -7.10
N SER A 119 34.21 -8.43 -5.85
CA SER A 119 33.25 -9.45 -5.42
C SER A 119 31.95 -8.78 -5.01
N THR A 120 31.28 -8.13 -5.96
CA THR A 120 29.84 -7.89 -5.80
C THR A 120 29.15 -9.24 -5.85
N MET A 121 28.93 -9.84 -4.69
CA MET A 121 28.12 -11.03 -4.54
C MET A 121 26.74 -10.73 -5.15
N LYS A 122 26.47 -11.31 -6.33
CA LYS A 122 25.13 -11.31 -6.90
C LYS A 122 24.29 -12.25 -6.04
N VAL A 123 23.58 -11.68 -5.07
CA VAL A 123 22.44 -12.35 -4.46
C VAL A 123 21.50 -12.68 -5.62
N ASN A 124 21.43 -13.96 -6.01
CA ASN A 124 20.49 -14.44 -7.02
C ASN A 124 19.09 -14.49 -6.39
N LEU A 125 18.60 -13.32 -5.95
CA LEU A 125 17.20 -13.08 -5.76
C LEU A 125 16.61 -13.11 -7.16
N SER A 126 16.06 -14.27 -7.55
CA SER A 126 15.41 -14.41 -8.84
C SER A 126 14.20 -13.46 -8.86
N LEU A 127 14.45 -12.23 -9.34
CA LEU A 127 13.50 -11.18 -9.64
C LEU A 127 12.19 -11.70 -10.27
N PRO A 128 12.20 -12.72 -11.17
CA PRO A 128 10.96 -13.32 -11.68
C PRO A 128 10.09 -14.00 -10.61
N ASN A 129 10.67 -14.73 -9.66
CA ASN A 129 9.90 -15.47 -8.66
C ASN A 129 9.26 -14.52 -7.64
N VAL A 130 9.99 -13.47 -7.27
CA VAL A 130 9.50 -12.44 -6.35
C VAL A 130 8.37 -11.63 -7.00
N ALA A 131 8.53 -11.24 -8.27
CA ALA A 131 7.47 -10.56 -9.03
C ALA A 131 6.19 -11.41 -9.13
N GLY A 132 6.33 -12.73 -9.37
CA GLY A 132 5.21 -13.67 -9.38
C GLY A 132 4.50 -13.79 -8.02
N ALA A 133 5.24 -13.78 -6.92
CA ALA A 133 4.69 -13.79 -5.56
C ALA A 133 3.84 -12.55 -5.28
N TYR A 134 4.34 -11.36 -5.63
CA TYR A 134 3.58 -10.12 -5.50
C TYR A 134 2.32 -10.12 -6.37
N MET A 135 2.41 -10.56 -7.62
CA MET A 135 1.25 -10.65 -8.51
C MET A 135 0.19 -11.64 -8.00
N THR A 136 0.61 -12.78 -7.46
CA THR A 136 -0.30 -13.78 -6.87
C THR A 136 -0.98 -13.22 -5.63
N SER A 137 -0.23 -12.56 -4.74
CA SER A 137 -0.78 -11.89 -3.55
C SER A 137 -1.79 -10.80 -3.93
N ALA A 138 -1.49 -10.03 -4.98
CA ALA A 138 -2.37 -8.98 -5.47
C ALA A 138 -3.67 -9.54 -6.04
N GLY A 139 -3.62 -10.68 -6.73
CA GLY A 139 -4.80 -11.39 -7.21
C GLY A 139 -5.72 -11.82 -6.07
N ILE A 140 -5.15 -12.40 -5.01
CA ILE A 140 -5.91 -12.83 -3.81
C ILE A 140 -6.61 -11.62 -3.14
N VAL A 141 -5.89 -10.53 -2.93
CA VAL A 141 -6.45 -9.31 -2.32
C VAL A 141 -7.52 -8.67 -3.22
N SER A 142 -7.35 -8.70 -4.54
CA SER A 142 -8.34 -8.20 -5.49
C SER A 142 -9.64 -9.00 -5.42
N LEU A 143 -9.55 -10.33 -5.31
CA LEU A 143 -10.71 -11.21 -5.13
C LEU A 143 -11.44 -10.94 -3.80
N LEU A 144 -10.68 -10.81 -2.71
CA LEU A 144 -11.24 -10.45 -1.39
C LEU A 144 -11.94 -9.09 -1.41
N CYS A 145 -11.40 -8.12 -2.15
CA CYS A 145 -12.01 -6.80 -2.32
C CYS A 145 -13.38 -6.90 -3.03
N ILE A 146 -13.48 -7.72 -4.08
CA ILE A 146 -14.75 -7.95 -4.78
C ILE A 146 -15.75 -8.66 -3.86
N LEU A 147 -15.34 -9.76 -3.21
CA LEU A 147 -16.20 -10.52 -2.29
C LEU A 147 -16.72 -9.66 -1.13
N SER A 148 -15.86 -8.86 -0.52
CA SER A 148 -16.23 -7.95 0.57
C SER A 148 -17.16 -6.82 0.15
N SER A 149 -17.26 -6.52 -1.15
CA SER A 149 -18.17 -5.48 -1.66
C SER A 149 -19.54 -6.05 -2.04
N VAL A 150 -19.60 -7.33 -2.38
CA VAL A 150 -20.86 -8.05 -2.65
C VAL A 150 -21.64 -8.28 -1.34
N PHE A 151 -20.95 -8.57 -0.24
CA PHE A 151 -21.60 -8.86 1.05
C PHE A 151 -22.48 -7.71 1.56
N PRO A 152 -22.01 -6.44 1.64
CA PRO A 152 -22.83 -5.31 2.06
C PRO A 152 -24.01 -5.03 1.11
N PHE A 153 -23.89 -5.34 -0.18
CA PHE A 153 -24.97 -5.10 -1.13
C PHE A 153 -26.21 -5.95 -0.83
N PHE A 154 -26.02 -7.21 -0.43
CA PHE A 154 -27.13 -8.06 -0.01
C PHE A 154 -27.61 -7.77 1.41
N SER A 155 -26.71 -7.30 2.27
CA SER A 155 -26.96 -7.14 3.71
C SER A 155 -27.54 -5.77 4.06
N VAL A 156 -27.23 -4.72 3.30
CA VAL A 156 -27.64 -3.33 3.60
C VAL A 156 -28.88 -2.97 2.78
N ARG A 157 -29.99 -2.70 3.48
CA ARG A 157 -31.12 -1.96 2.91
C ARG A 157 -30.94 -0.47 3.20
N GLU A 158 -30.89 0.34 2.15
CA GLU A 158 -30.90 1.79 2.30
C GLU A 158 -32.31 2.26 2.70
N VAL A 159 -32.42 2.85 3.90
CA VAL A 159 -33.64 3.54 4.35
C VAL A 159 -33.46 5.01 4.00
N VAL A 160 -34.33 5.51 3.11
CA VAL A 160 -34.28 6.92 2.68
C VAL A 160 -35.08 7.76 3.66
N ASP A 161 -34.41 8.36 4.64
CA ASP A 161 -35.05 9.39 5.47
C ASP A 161 -35.08 10.71 4.70
N VAL A 162 -36.29 11.23 4.47
CA VAL A 162 -36.51 12.48 3.74
C VAL A 162 -36.24 13.65 4.68
N ILE A 163 -34.97 14.07 4.77
CA ILE A 163 -34.62 15.33 5.43
C ILE A 163 -34.98 16.47 4.46
N PRO A 164 -35.83 17.45 4.86
CA PRO A 164 -36.16 18.58 4.02
C PRO A 164 -34.88 19.38 3.72
N THR A 165 -34.41 19.27 2.48
CA THR A 165 -33.19 19.91 2.00
C THR A 165 -33.56 21.28 1.44
N ASN A 166 -33.12 22.35 2.10
CA ASN A 166 -33.07 23.65 1.46
C ASN A 166 -31.96 23.57 0.41
N GLU A 167 -32.33 23.54 -0.88
CA GLU A 167 -31.38 23.51 -1.99
C GLU A 167 -30.49 24.76 -1.97
N THR A 168 -29.34 24.64 -1.34
CA THR A 168 -28.28 25.62 -1.45
C THR A 168 -27.32 25.14 -2.53
N SER A 169 -27.07 25.98 -3.53
CA SER A 169 -26.16 25.65 -4.64
C SER A 169 -24.79 25.19 -4.10
N PHE A 170 -24.25 24.11 -4.66
CA PHE A 170 -22.96 23.49 -4.25
C PHE A 170 -21.82 24.53 -4.13
N THR A 171 -21.74 25.44 -5.09
CA THR A 171 -20.70 26.48 -5.13
C THR A 171 -20.83 27.46 -3.96
N LYS A 172 -22.07 27.76 -3.52
CA LYS A 172 -22.34 28.62 -2.38
C LYS A 172 -21.89 27.94 -1.08
N GLY A 173 -22.18 26.65 -0.91
CA GLY A 173 -21.70 25.85 0.22
C GLY A 173 -20.17 25.75 0.25
N PHE A 174 -19.55 25.42 -0.88
CA PHE A 174 -18.10 25.34 -1.00
C PHE A 174 -17.40 26.69 -0.69
N LYS A 175 -17.96 27.80 -1.19
CA LYS A 175 -17.46 29.15 -0.90
C LYS A 175 -17.58 29.51 0.58
N MET A 176 -18.64 29.07 1.27
CA MET A 176 -18.79 29.27 2.72
C MET A 176 -17.71 28.51 3.50
N ILE A 177 -17.43 27.26 3.11
CA ILE A 177 -16.40 26.43 3.76
C ILE A 177 -15.01 27.07 3.62
N ILE A 178 -14.62 27.50 2.41
CA ILE A 178 -13.32 28.14 2.18
C ILE A 178 -13.19 29.46 2.94
N ARG A 179 -14.29 30.18 3.18
CA ARG A 179 -14.24 31.46 3.90
C ARG A 179 -14.15 31.30 5.41
N TYR A 180 -14.37 30.10 5.95
CA TYR A 180 -14.39 29.83 7.37
C TYR A 180 -12.97 29.54 7.90
N LYS A 181 -12.38 30.54 8.57
CA LYS A 181 -10.99 30.51 9.09
C LYS A 181 -10.63 29.29 9.96
N PRO A 182 -11.41 28.90 10.98
CA PRO A 182 -10.99 27.79 11.85
C PRO A 182 -11.02 26.45 11.11
N PHE A 183 -11.90 26.26 10.12
CA PHE A 183 -11.86 25.08 9.25
C PHE A 183 -10.59 25.04 8.40
N LEU A 184 -10.17 26.18 7.84
CA LEU A 184 -8.92 26.24 7.07
C LEU A 184 -7.69 25.95 7.94
N ILE A 185 -7.64 26.50 9.17
CA ILE A 185 -6.53 26.25 10.10
C ILE A 185 -6.47 24.76 10.47
N LEU A 186 -7.63 24.15 10.79
CA LEU A 186 -7.70 22.73 11.09
C LEU A 186 -7.27 21.87 9.90
N THR A 187 -7.74 22.20 8.70
CA THR A 187 -7.37 21.48 7.48
C THR A 187 -5.88 21.59 7.21
N ALA A 188 -5.29 22.79 7.29
CA ALA A 188 -3.86 23.01 7.11
C ALA A 188 -3.03 22.20 8.13
N ALA A 189 -3.45 22.19 9.40
CA ALA A 189 -2.81 21.38 10.43
C ALA A 189 -2.88 19.87 10.09
N THR A 190 -4.03 19.36 9.65
CA THR A 190 -4.16 17.95 9.27
C THR A 190 -3.30 17.58 8.06
N VAL A 191 -3.20 18.46 7.06
CA VAL A 191 -2.31 18.25 5.91
C VAL A 191 -0.86 18.19 6.35
N ALA A 192 -0.42 19.11 7.20
CA ALA A 192 0.93 19.11 7.74
C ALA A 192 1.23 17.84 8.55
N SER A 193 0.29 17.38 9.40
CA SER A 193 0.42 16.14 10.14
C SER A 193 0.53 14.91 9.22
N VAL A 194 -0.32 14.81 8.19
CA VAL A 194 -0.27 13.69 7.24
C VAL A 194 1.06 13.67 6.48
N LEU A 195 1.55 14.84 6.03
CA LEU A 195 2.85 14.94 5.37
C LEU A 195 3.98 14.47 6.27
N ALA A 196 4.00 14.92 7.54
CA ALA A 196 4.99 14.50 8.52
C ALA A 196 4.96 12.98 8.74
N THR A 197 3.77 12.40 8.94
CA THR A 197 3.62 10.94 9.12
C THR A 197 4.10 10.16 7.90
N GLN A 198 3.75 10.59 6.68
CA GLN A 198 4.20 9.92 5.46
C GLN A 198 5.72 9.96 5.34
N VAL A 199 6.35 11.12 5.56
CA VAL A 199 7.81 11.27 5.54
C VAL A 199 8.47 10.35 6.56
N CYS A 200 8.00 10.34 7.81
CA CYS A 200 8.52 9.46 8.86
C CYS A 200 8.46 7.99 8.46
N ILE A 201 7.31 7.52 7.93
CA ILE A 201 7.15 6.14 7.48
C ILE A 201 8.14 5.80 6.36
N LYS A 202 8.30 6.68 5.36
CA LYS A 202 9.20 6.42 4.22
C LYS A 202 10.67 6.41 4.65
N ILE A 203 11.10 7.34 5.50
CA ILE A 203 12.45 7.36 6.05
C ILE A 203 12.71 6.10 6.88
N PHE A 204 11.75 5.70 7.71
CA PHE A 204 11.87 4.47 8.51
C PHE A 204 12.03 3.23 7.65
N ILE A 205 11.21 3.07 6.60
CA ILE A 205 11.32 1.96 5.66
C ILE A 205 12.70 1.94 4.97
N LEU A 206 13.18 3.11 4.53
CA LEU A 206 14.50 3.23 3.90
C LEU A 206 15.62 2.83 4.87
N TYR A 207 15.54 3.26 6.12
CA TYR A 207 16.50 2.91 7.16
C TYR A 207 16.52 1.40 7.47
N CYS A 208 15.35 0.76 7.54
CA CYS A 208 15.26 -0.69 7.71
C CYS A 208 15.82 -1.46 6.52
N ALA A 209 15.59 -0.98 5.29
CA ALA A 209 16.11 -1.61 4.09
C ALA A 209 17.64 -1.59 4.06
N ASP A 210 18.25 -0.44 4.37
CA ASP A 210 19.70 -0.28 4.44
C ASP A 210 20.34 -1.21 5.48
N LYS A 211 19.76 -1.29 6.68
CA LYS A 211 20.25 -2.22 7.72
C LYS A 211 20.08 -3.69 7.36
N ASN A 212 18.94 -4.09 6.79
CA ASN A 212 18.73 -5.49 6.39
C ASN A 212 19.71 -5.95 5.29
N LEU A 213 20.09 -5.03 4.39
CA LEU A 213 21.16 -5.27 3.42
C LEU A 213 22.51 -5.50 4.13
N VAL A 214 22.84 -4.66 5.12
CA VAL A 214 24.07 -4.81 5.93
C VAL A 214 24.09 -6.12 6.72
N TYR A 215 22.98 -6.51 7.36
CA TYR A 215 22.90 -7.77 8.11
C TYR A 215 22.98 -9.01 7.22
N SER A 216 22.35 -8.98 6.03
CA SER A 216 22.44 -10.11 5.09
C SER A 216 23.86 -10.28 4.52
N LEU A 217 24.59 -9.19 4.29
CA LEU A 217 26.00 -9.25 3.88
C LEU A 217 26.90 -9.78 5.00
N TYR A 218 26.60 -9.43 6.25
CA TYR A 218 27.39 -9.87 7.40
C TYR A 218 27.25 -11.38 7.68
N ILE A 219 26.04 -11.93 7.61
CA ILE A 219 25.81 -13.38 7.83
C ILE A 219 26.48 -14.22 6.75
N VAL A 220 26.37 -13.81 5.48
CA VAL A 220 27.03 -14.52 4.37
C VAL A 220 28.55 -14.54 4.54
N ASN A 221 29.17 -13.41 4.90
CA ASN A 221 30.62 -13.36 5.10
C ASN A 221 31.10 -14.17 6.31
N SER A 222 30.21 -14.49 7.27
CA SER A 222 30.56 -15.34 8.43
C SER A 222 30.38 -16.84 8.19
N GLU A 223 29.61 -17.23 7.16
CA GLU A 223 29.32 -18.64 6.84
C GLU A 223 30.10 -19.17 5.61
N CYS A 224 30.83 -18.31 4.91
CA CYS A 224 31.83 -18.72 3.91
C CYS A 224 33.24 -18.67 4.54
N PRO A 225 33.93 -19.81 4.73
CA PRO A 225 35.33 -19.84 5.16
C PRO A 225 36.29 -19.32 4.10
#